data_AF-A0A2D7L9U9-F1
#
_entry.id   AF-A0A2D7L9U9-F1
#
_cell.length_a   1.000
_cell.length_b   1.000
_cell.length_c   1.000
_cell.angle_alpha   90.00
_cell.angle_beta   90.00
_cell.angle_gamma   90.00
#
_symmetry.space_group_name_H-M   'P 1'
#
loop_
_entity.id
_entity.type
_entity.pdbx_description
1 polymer ?
#
loop_
_entity_poly.entity_id
_entity_poly.type
_entity_poly.pdbx_seq_one_letter_code
_entity_poly.pdbx_strand_id
1 'polypeptide(L)'
;GEEWAIAMGLDGWLPARSEFMLNSRGINGQDLMMTLQGLTVGESTALGLDSEFLIRETSGGITEVTTTTHFVMSNRLDWIHALLINREAGARTEMLINDIPESIDLRASLGTSISLDMTVPDAYRRAGPAVDSMMMQQMQWMDGSWWPATIFLTDVPDAINLTTEPDLDFDITKSLAFQGTPVLDFSASADGMSLYIEANGRAINSRGEIILLAEGMTDRMVIKPTEDYGLAIRSGGDGVDRIYLRASNMPTTPPVVLEEMEALGENLRSATIHVIEIVGPYSVIEIEDVQGGRIVASARATAEVEAIGMTFDLRGVLLDAQTTGGVPTGTSLGVNGLASDLSLLNLIPGFEGSTHHIIVPEPLSSGVLTFCATFLGGD
;
A
#
# COMPACT_ATOMS: atom_id res chain seq x y z
N GLY A 1 25.96 -3.12 -9.63
CA GLY A 1 25.43 -2.50 -8.42
C GLY A 1 26.60 -1.97 -7.64
N GLU A 2 26.40 -0.85 -6.96
CA GLU A 2 27.40 -0.32 -6.03
C GLU A 2 27.05 -0.80 -4.62
N GLU A 3 28.08 -1.20 -3.88
CA GLU A 3 27.97 -1.72 -2.52
C GLU A 3 28.76 -0.83 -1.58
N TRP A 4 28.11 -0.45 -0.48
CA TRP A 4 28.64 0.49 0.49
C TRP A 4 28.22 0.04 1.87
N ALA A 5 29.15 0.10 2.81
CA ALA A 5 28.93 -0.38 4.17
C ALA A 5 29.32 0.68 5.19
N ILE A 6 28.54 0.76 6.26
CA ILE A 6 28.84 1.51 7.48
C ILE A 6 28.99 0.48 8.59
N ALA A 7 30.21 0.36 9.12
CA ALA A 7 30.47 -0.44 10.31
C ALA A 7 30.97 0.46 11.44
N MET A 8 30.31 0.40 12.59
CA MET A 8 30.66 1.15 13.79
C MET A 8 30.57 0.24 15.01
N GLY A 9 31.63 0.23 15.80
CA GLY A 9 31.68 -0.45 17.09
C GLY A 9 32.29 0.48 18.13
N LEU A 10 31.47 0.99 19.02
CA LEU A 10 31.89 1.75 20.19
C LEU A 10 31.62 0.89 21.43
N ASP A 11 32.63 0.76 22.29
CA ASP A 11 32.51 0.06 23.57
C ASP A 11 33.00 0.98 24.68
N GLY A 12 32.25 1.06 25.78
CA GLY A 12 32.53 1.97 26.89
C GLY A 12 32.47 3.46 26.52
N TRP A 13 31.85 3.83 25.40
CA TRP A 13 31.78 5.23 24.96
C TRP A 13 30.89 6.04 25.90
N LEU A 14 31.35 7.24 26.28
CA LEU A 14 30.58 8.18 27.10
C LEU A 14 30.07 9.31 26.20
N PRO A 15 28.80 9.29 25.76
CA PRO A 15 28.26 10.32 24.89
C PRO A 15 28.34 11.70 25.57
N ALA A 16 28.89 12.69 24.88
CA ALA A 16 28.88 14.08 25.35
C ALA A 16 27.56 14.80 25.02
N ARG A 17 26.74 14.21 24.14
CA ARG A 17 25.45 14.69 23.65
C ARG A 17 24.50 13.50 23.53
N SER A 18 23.20 13.78 23.57
CA SER A 18 22.17 12.77 23.29
C SER A 18 22.09 12.37 21.82
N GLU A 19 22.73 13.16 20.96
CA GLU A 19 22.73 13.03 19.52
C GLU A 19 24.11 12.54 19.04
N PHE A 20 24.09 11.64 18.07
CA PHE A 20 25.25 11.23 17.29
C PHE A 20 24.97 11.42 15.81
N MET A 21 25.88 12.06 15.08
CA MET A 21 25.74 12.31 13.65
C MET A 21 26.91 11.74 12.86
N LEU A 22 26.60 11.04 11.77
CA LEU A 22 27.54 10.63 10.74
C LEU A 22 27.16 11.31 9.43
N ASN A 23 28.06 12.12 8.89
CA ASN A 23 27.84 12.86 7.66
C ASN A 23 29.01 12.64 6.69
N SER A 24 28.70 12.13 5.52
CA SER A 24 29.61 11.96 4.40
C SER A 24 29.06 12.68 3.17
N ARG A 25 29.93 13.32 2.38
CA ARG A 25 29.53 14.05 1.18
C ARG A 25 30.45 13.74 0.02
N GLY A 26 29.85 13.42 -1.13
CA GLY A 26 30.51 13.21 -2.40
C GLY A 26 31.38 11.95 -2.51
N ILE A 27 31.22 10.96 -1.62
CA ILE A 27 31.93 9.68 -1.76
C ILE A 27 31.23 8.91 -2.88
N ASN A 28 31.93 8.63 -3.99
CA ASN A 28 31.35 7.98 -5.17
C ASN A 28 30.07 8.66 -5.68
N GLY A 29 30.04 10.00 -5.68
CA GLY A 29 28.85 10.75 -6.11
C GLY A 29 27.68 10.70 -5.12
N GLN A 30 27.91 10.19 -3.91
CA GLN A 30 26.87 9.96 -2.91
C GLN A 30 27.08 10.78 -1.64
N ASP A 31 25.97 11.22 -1.06
CA ASP A 31 25.93 11.85 0.25
C ASP A 31 25.17 10.94 1.22
N LEU A 32 25.69 10.80 2.43
CA LEU A 32 25.08 10.04 3.51
C LEU A 32 24.98 10.94 4.73
N MET A 33 23.78 11.04 5.30
CA MET A 33 23.53 11.71 6.55
C MET A 33 22.79 10.74 7.46
N MET A 34 23.35 10.43 8.61
CA MET A 34 22.71 9.59 9.63
C MET A 34 22.76 10.32 10.96
N THR A 35 21.63 10.37 11.65
CA THR A 35 21.52 10.95 12.99
C THR A 35 20.83 9.94 13.90
N LEU A 36 21.44 9.68 15.05
CA LEU A 36 20.90 8.88 16.14
C LEU A 36 20.57 9.83 17.29
N GLN A 37 19.43 9.65 17.95
CA GLN A 37 19.01 10.45 19.10
C GLN A 37 18.44 9.56 20.20
N GLY A 38 18.72 9.93 21.44
CA GLY A 38 18.28 9.19 22.63
C GLY A 38 19.43 8.60 23.44
N LEU A 39 20.67 9.02 23.17
CA LEU A 39 21.83 8.56 23.94
C LEU A 39 21.85 9.18 25.34
N THR A 40 22.20 8.38 26.35
CA THR A 40 22.35 8.88 27.71
C THR A 40 23.70 9.56 27.91
N VAL A 41 23.68 10.87 28.15
CA VAL A 41 24.89 11.69 28.30
C VAL A 41 25.69 11.28 29.53
N GLY A 42 26.98 11.00 29.34
CA GLY A 42 27.90 10.67 30.43
C GLY A 42 27.80 9.24 30.96
N GLU A 43 26.95 8.40 30.36
CA GLU A 43 26.85 6.98 30.71
C GLU A 43 27.56 6.09 29.68
N SER A 44 28.15 5.00 30.18
CA SER A 44 28.85 4.03 29.34
C SER A 44 27.87 3.38 28.38
N THR A 45 28.10 3.57 27.08
CA THR A 45 27.26 3.10 25.98
C THR A 45 28.08 2.22 25.04
N ALA A 46 27.55 1.04 24.75
CA ALA A 46 27.96 0.23 23.61
C ALA A 46 27.05 0.59 22.43
N LEU A 47 27.65 0.78 21.25
CA LEU A 47 26.96 1.05 19.99
C LEU A 47 27.58 0.18 18.90
N GLY A 48 26.77 -0.71 18.34
CA GLY A 48 27.06 -1.52 17.18
C GLY A 48 26.10 -1.14 16.05
N LEU A 49 26.65 -0.73 14.92
CA LEU A 49 25.90 -0.52 13.68
C LEU A 49 26.68 -1.19 12.56
N ASP A 50 26.01 -2.12 11.88
CA ASP A 50 26.50 -2.70 10.63
C ASP A 50 25.40 -2.52 9.59
N SER A 51 25.64 -1.66 8.60
CA SER A 51 24.66 -1.34 7.57
C SER A 51 25.27 -1.45 6.19
N GLU A 52 24.67 -2.27 5.34
CA GLU A 52 25.03 -2.45 3.94
C GLU A 52 23.96 -1.82 3.04
N PHE A 53 24.41 -1.06 2.05
CA PHE A 53 23.58 -0.45 1.02
C PHE A 53 23.99 -1.04 -0.32
N LEU A 54 23.04 -1.73 -0.95
CA LEU A 54 23.18 -2.26 -2.30
C LEU A 54 22.33 -1.43 -3.23
N ILE A 55 22.99 -0.75 -4.17
CA ILE A 55 22.31 0.02 -5.21
C ILE A 55 22.34 -0.70 -6.53
N ARG A 56 21.16 -0.87 -7.14
CA ARG A 56 21.00 -1.53 -8.42
C ARG A 56 20.17 -0.64 -9.33
N GLU A 57 20.70 -0.35 -10.51
CA GLU A 57 19.86 0.14 -11.59
C GLU A 57 19.11 -1.05 -12.19
N THR A 58 17.79 -0.97 -12.21
CA THR A 58 16.91 -2.01 -12.74
C THR A 58 16.54 -1.70 -14.20
N SER A 59 15.91 -2.68 -14.86
CA SER A 59 15.37 -2.47 -16.20
C SER A 59 14.29 -1.39 -16.16
N GLY A 60 14.51 -0.27 -16.85
CA GLY A 60 13.63 0.90 -16.81
C GLY A 60 14.30 2.16 -16.26
N GLY A 61 15.56 2.07 -15.81
CA GLY A 61 16.30 3.23 -15.28
C GLY A 61 15.88 3.63 -13.86
N ILE A 62 15.25 2.71 -13.13
CA ILE A 62 14.88 2.92 -11.72
C ILE A 62 16.03 2.45 -10.84
N THR A 63 16.34 3.27 -9.84
CA THR A 63 17.34 2.93 -8.82
C THR A 63 16.67 2.18 -7.69
N GLU A 64 16.99 0.91 -7.52
CA GLU A 64 16.61 0.14 -6.33
C GLU A 64 17.72 0.25 -5.27
N VAL A 65 17.32 0.56 -4.04
CA VAL A 65 18.22 0.62 -2.89
C VAL A 65 17.77 -0.41 -1.87
N THR A 66 18.57 -1.45 -1.69
CA THR A 66 18.42 -2.40 -0.59
C THR A 66 19.33 -1.98 0.55
N THR A 67 18.76 -1.78 1.73
CA THR A 67 19.46 -1.50 2.98
C THR A 67 19.32 -2.71 3.90
N THR A 68 20.43 -3.27 4.35
CA THR A 68 20.46 -4.30 5.39
C THR A 68 21.19 -3.72 6.59
N THR A 69 20.53 -3.66 7.74
CA THR A 69 21.07 -3.05 8.95
C THR A 69 20.94 -4.00 10.13
N HIS A 70 22.06 -4.31 10.76
CA HIS A 70 22.12 -4.88 12.10
C HIS A 70 22.48 -3.78 13.07
N PHE A 71 21.64 -3.61 14.10
CA PHE A 71 21.81 -2.56 15.09
C PHE A 71 21.77 -3.15 16.50
N VAL A 72 22.72 -2.70 17.33
CA VAL A 72 22.86 -3.12 18.73
C VAL A 72 23.30 -1.95 19.58
N MET A 73 22.72 -1.82 20.78
CA MET A 73 23.10 -0.78 21.73
C MET A 73 22.71 -1.07 23.16
N SER A 74 23.28 -0.30 24.09
CA SER A 74 23.03 -0.46 25.52
C SER A 74 21.61 -0.12 25.97
N ASN A 75 20.95 0.84 25.32
CA ASN A 75 19.62 1.35 25.68
C ASN A 75 18.86 1.69 24.41
N ARG A 76 17.52 1.72 24.46
CA ARG A 76 16.68 2.15 23.33
C ARG A 76 17.06 3.55 22.82
N LEU A 77 16.86 3.79 21.53
CA LEU A 77 16.93 5.13 20.95
C LEU A 77 15.56 5.75 20.81
N ASP A 78 15.52 7.07 20.94
CA ASP A 78 14.35 7.86 20.62
C ASP A 78 14.07 7.77 19.12
N TRP A 79 15.09 7.93 18.27
CA TRP A 79 14.95 7.80 16.82
C TRP A 79 16.28 7.68 16.08
N ILE A 80 16.19 7.16 14.85
CA ILE A 80 17.24 7.19 13.83
C ILE A 80 16.69 7.81 12.55
N HIS A 81 17.42 8.76 12.00
CA HIS A 81 17.18 9.33 10.68
C HIS A 81 18.38 9.05 9.79
N ALA A 82 18.17 8.38 8.66
CA ALA A 82 19.17 8.13 7.64
C ALA A 82 18.70 8.67 6.30
N LEU A 83 19.58 9.38 5.61
CA LEU A 83 19.35 9.97 4.29
C LEU A 83 20.54 9.65 3.40
N LEU A 84 20.23 9.00 2.29
CA LEU A 84 21.15 8.64 1.23
C LEU A 84 20.78 9.41 -0.03
N ILE A 85 21.73 10.13 -0.63
CA ILE A 85 21.52 10.82 -1.89
C ILE A 85 22.54 10.27 -2.87
N ASN A 86 22.08 9.59 -3.92
CA ASN A 86 22.91 9.21 -5.05
C ASN A 86 22.71 10.24 -6.18
N ARG A 87 23.71 11.09 -6.39
CA ARG A 87 23.65 12.18 -7.39
C ARG A 87 23.82 11.68 -8.81
N GLU A 88 24.51 10.56 -9.00
CA GLU A 88 24.75 9.97 -10.33
C GLU A 88 23.48 9.28 -10.84
N ALA A 89 22.83 8.50 -9.98
CA ALA A 89 21.61 7.77 -10.30
C ALA A 89 20.33 8.64 -10.18
N GLY A 90 20.44 9.87 -9.65
CA GLY A 90 19.28 10.73 -9.44
C GLY A 90 18.31 10.15 -8.41
N ALA A 91 18.81 9.60 -7.31
CA ALA A 91 18.02 8.88 -6.33
C ALA A 91 18.22 9.44 -4.91
N ARG A 92 17.15 9.46 -4.12
CA ARG A 92 17.18 9.81 -2.69
C ARG A 92 16.46 8.74 -1.89
N THR A 93 17.14 8.12 -0.95
CA THR A 93 16.56 7.16 -0.01
C THR A 93 16.57 7.76 1.37
N GLU A 94 15.45 7.74 2.06
CA GLU A 94 15.30 8.28 3.40
C GLU A 94 14.60 7.29 4.30
N MET A 95 15.04 7.23 5.54
CA MET A 95 14.52 6.31 6.54
C MET A 95 14.48 7.02 7.89
N LEU A 96 13.34 6.92 8.58
CA LEU A 96 13.15 7.44 9.92
C LEU A 96 12.50 6.33 10.75
N ILE A 97 13.14 5.90 11.83
CA ILE A 97 12.52 4.99 12.80
C ILE A 97 12.47 5.69 14.15
N ASN A 98 11.32 5.59 14.84
CA ASN A 98 11.12 6.09 16.20
C ASN A 98 10.98 4.95 17.20
N ASP A 99 11.49 5.18 18.41
CA ASP A 99 11.53 4.25 19.55
C ASP A 99 12.11 2.87 19.20
N ILE A 100 13.43 2.82 19.02
CA ILE A 100 14.14 1.64 18.51
C ILE A 100 14.63 0.77 19.67
N PRO A 101 14.40 -0.56 19.63
CA PRO A 101 14.91 -1.47 20.65
C PRO A 101 16.44 -1.51 20.68
N GLU A 102 16.97 -2.03 21.78
CA GLU A 102 18.39 -2.23 22.00
C GLU A 102 19.06 -3.10 20.93
N SER A 103 18.30 -3.94 20.23
CA SER A 103 18.77 -4.60 19.04
C SER A 103 17.64 -4.85 18.06
N ILE A 104 17.95 -4.65 16.78
CA ILE A 104 17.04 -4.86 15.66
C ILE A 104 17.83 -5.30 14.44
N ASP A 105 17.31 -6.30 13.75
CA ASP A 105 17.69 -6.66 12.39
C ASP A 105 16.66 -6.08 11.44
N LEU A 106 17.12 -5.34 10.44
CA LEU A 106 16.28 -4.70 9.45
C LEU A 106 16.81 -4.96 8.06
N ARG A 107 15.94 -5.34 7.15
CA ARG A 107 16.22 -5.36 5.72
C ARG A 107 15.08 -4.69 4.98
N ALA A 108 15.40 -3.60 4.30
CA ALA A 108 14.45 -2.85 3.48
C ALA A 108 14.95 -2.78 2.04
N SER A 109 14.08 -2.95 1.05
CA SER A 109 14.38 -2.62 -0.35
C SER A 109 13.27 -1.76 -0.91
N LEU A 110 13.62 -0.60 -1.48
CA LEU A 110 12.67 0.26 -2.20
C LEU A 110 13.18 0.50 -3.63
N GLY A 111 12.36 0.15 -4.61
CA GLY A 111 12.65 0.29 -6.04
C GLY A 111 11.51 -0.29 -6.87
N THR A 112 11.82 -1.23 -7.76
CA THR A 112 10.80 -1.91 -8.59
C THR A 112 9.92 -2.88 -7.81
N SER A 113 10.44 -3.39 -6.70
CA SER A 113 9.68 -4.04 -5.65
C SER A 113 9.87 -3.25 -4.36
N ILE A 114 8.97 -3.46 -3.42
CA ILE A 114 9.17 -2.99 -2.05
C ILE A 114 9.23 -4.21 -1.15
N SER A 115 10.20 -4.24 -0.25
CA SER A 115 10.30 -5.28 0.76
C SER A 115 10.76 -4.69 2.08
N LEU A 116 10.24 -5.23 3.18
CA LEU A 116 10.64 -4.89 4.52
C LEU A 116 10.57 -6.14 5.38
N ASP A 117 11.70 -6.54 5.92
CA ASP A 117 11.84 -7.58 6.93
C ASP A 117 12.47 -6.95 8.16
N MET A 118 11.85 -7.17 9.31
CA MET A 118 12.34 -6.66 10.58
C MET A 118 12.19 -7.74 11.64
N THR A 119 13.20 -7.92 12.48
CA THR A 119 13.15 -8.83 13.62
C THR A 119 13.86 -8.23 14.83
N VAL A 120 13.24 -8.37 15.99
CA VAL A 120 13.81 -8.02 17.30
C VAL A 120 14.15 -9.32 18.03
N PRO A 121 15.40 -9.48 18.53
CA PRO A 121 15.78 -10.68 19.28
C PRO A 121 14.98 -10.83 20.59
N ASP A 122 14.66 -12.06 20.98
CA ASP A 122 13.83 -12.40 22.17
C ASP A 122 14.25 -11.65 23.45
N ALA A 123 15.55 -11.44 23.65
CA ALA A 123 16.10 -10.79 24.83
C ALA A 123 15.71 -9.30 24.98
N TYR A 124 15.29 -8.66 23.88
CA TYR A 124 14.97 -7.23 23.83
C TYR A 124 13.49 -6.97 23.53
N ARG A 125 12.69 -8.03 23.40
CA ARG A 125 11.23 -7.93 23.20
C ARG A 125 10.55 -7.45 24.48
N ARG A 126 9.47 -6.68 24.29
CA ARG A 126 8.68 -6.11 25.40
C ARG A 126 7.20 -6.23 25.06
N ALA A 127 6.36 -6.02 26.06
CA ALA A 127 4.92 -5.93 25.81
C ALA A 127 4.60 -4.64 25.04
N GLY A 128 3.81 -4.78 23.96
CA GLY A 128 3.43 -3.67 23.07
C GLY A 128 4.27 -3.64 21.79
N PRO A 129 4.18 -2.56 21.01
CA PRO A 129 5.00 -2.37 19.81
C PRO A 129 6.49 -2.42 20.12
N ALA A 130 7.25 -3.06 19.23
CA ALA A 130 8.70 -3.09 19.33
C ALA A 130 9.31 -1.78 18.84
N VAL A 131 8.70 -1.18 17.81
CA VAL A 131 9.06 0.10 17.21
C VAL A 131 7.79 0.94 17.08
N ASP A 132 7.83 2.20 17.52
CA ASP A 132 6.66 3.08 17.51
C ASP A 132 6.23 3.42 16.08
N SER A 133 7.19 3.82 15.24
CA SER A 133 6.92 4.09 13.82
C SER A 133 8.15 3.98 12.94
N MET A 134 7.92 3.68 11.67
CA MET A 134 8.95 3.60 10.64
C MET A 134 8.46 4.28 9.36
N MET A 135 9.24 5.23 8.85
CA MET A 135 9.08 5.80 7.52
C MET A 135 10.24 5.35 6.65
N MET A 136 9.93 4.95 5.43
CA MET A 136 10.92 4.76 4.37
C MET A 136 10.43 5.47 3.12
N GLN A 137 11.31 6.20 2.46
CA GLN A 137 10.99 6.92 1.24
C GLN A 137 12.10 6.78 0.23
N GLN A 138 11.71 6.47 -1.01
CA GLN A 138 12.58 6.51 -2.18
C GLN A 138 12.05 7.60 -3.10
N MET A 139 12.92 8.52 -3.55
CA MET A 139 12.60 9.47 -4.61
C MET A 139 13.48 9.18 -5.82
N GLN A 140 12.87 9.12 -7.00
CA GLN A 140 13.56 9.02 -8.29
C GLN A 140 13.45 10.34 -9.04
N TRP A 141 14.57 10.83 -9.55
CA TRP A 141 14.60 12.00 -10.41
C TRP A 141 14.45 11.58 -11.87
N MET A 142 13.31 11.88 -12.48
CA MET A 142 13.01 11.56 -13.87
C MET A 142 12.21 12.69 -14.51
N ASP A 143 12.52 13.00 -15.77
CA ASP A 143 11.83 14.03 -16.55
C ASP A 143 11.76 15.40 -15.85
N GLY A 144 12.83 15.76 -15.12
CA GLY A 144 12.94 17.04 -14.43
C GLY A 144 12.08 17.16 -13.16
N SER A 145 11.55 16.06 -12.64
CA SER A 145 10.74 16.01 -11.42
C SER A 145 11.16 14.86 -10.49
N TRP A 146 10.86 15.00 -9.19
CA TRP A 146 11.03 13.93 -8.21
C TRP A 146 9.75 13.11 -8.07
N TRP A 147 9.88 11.78 -8.16
CA TRP A 147 8.78 10.83 -8.03
C TRP A 147 8.98 9.99 -6.77
N PRO A 148 8.06 10.05 -5.78
CA PRO A 148 8.23 9.34 -4.51
C PRO A 148 7.60 7.95 -4.52
N ALA A 149 8.19 7.06 -3.72
CA ALA A 149 7.59 5.87 -3.17
C ALA A 149 7.82 5.90 -1.66
N THR A 150 6.76 5.93 -0.86
CA THR A 150 6.79 6.14 0.59
C THR A 150 6.06 5.02 1.29
N ILE A 151 6.66 4.51 2.36
CA ILE A 151 6.03 3.59 3.31
C ILE A 151 6.07 4.24 4.68
N PHE A 152 4.97 4.13 5.41
CA PHE A 152 4.88 4.51 6.80
C PHE A 152 4.20 3.41 7.60
N LEU A 153 4.76 3.08 8.76
CA LEU A 153 4.25 2.07 9.67
C LEU A 153 4.13 2.67 11.06
N THR A 154 3.11 2.27 11.81
CA THR A 154 3.01 2.53 13.25
C THR A 154 2.68 1.25 14.01
N ASP A 155 3.02 1.25 15.29
CA ASP A 155 2.75 0.13 16.20
C ASP A 155 3.40 -1.17 15.68
N VAL A 156 4.66 -1.07 15.23
CA VAL A 156 5.36 -2.17 14.56
C VAL A 156 5.74 -3.26 15.58
N PRO A 157 5.33 -4.52 15.38
CA PRO A 157 5.56 -5.60 16.33
C PRO A 157 7.00 -6.16 16.24
N ASP A 158 7.32 -7.16 17.07
CA ASP A 158 8.69 -7.71 17.21
C ASP A 158 9.27 -8.31 15.92
N ALA A 159 8.41 -8.71 15.00
CA ALA A 159 8.78 -9.22 13.69
C ALA A 159 7.71 -8.87 12.66
N ILE A 160 8.15 -8.43 11.49
CA ILE A 160 7.32 -8.20 10.30
C ILE A 160 8.03 -8.66 9.04
N ASN A 161 7.23 -9.06 8.05
CA ASN A 161 7.67 -9.25 6.68
C ASN A 161 6.59 -8.69 5.75
N LEU A 162 6.97 -7.73 4.92
CA LEU A 162 6.13 -7.07 3.94
C LEU A 162 6.82 -7.17 2.58
N THR A 163 6.11 -7.62 1.55
CA THR A 163 6.57 -7.58 0.17
C THR A 163 5.50 -7.00 -0.73
N THR A 164 5.93 -6.21 -1.71
CA THR A 164 5.12 -5.78 -2.84
C THR A 164 5.88 -6.09 -4.13
N GLU A 165 5.36 -7.01 -4.93
CA GLU A 165 5.97 -7.40 -6.21
C GLU A 165 5.01 -7.15 -7.36
N PRO A 166 5.48 -6.67 -8.53
CA PRO A 166 4.63 -6.55 -9.71
C PRO A 166 4.03 -7.90 -10.10
N ASP A 167 2.73 -7.93 -10.38
CA ASP A 167 2.13 -9.10 -11.02
C ASP A 167 2.48 -9.10 -12.52
N LEU A 168 3.02 -10.22 -13.00
CA LEU A 168 3.45 -10.39 -14.38
C LEU A 168 2.52 -11.32 -15.17
N ASP A 169 1.43 -11.80 -14.55
CA ASP A 169 0.42 -12.58 -15.25
C ASP A 169 -0.52 -11.64 -16.02
N PHE A 170 -0.48 -11.74 -17.35
CA PHE A 170 -1.24 -10.88 -18.25
C PHE A 170 -2.03 -11.73 -19.24
N ASP A 171 -3.33 -11.45 -19.37
CA ASP A 171 -4.19 -12.01 -20.41
C ASP A 171 -4.99 -10.90 -21.07
N ILE A 172 -4.64 -10.60 -22.32
CA ILE A 172 -5.29 -9.60 -23.16
C ILE A 172 -6.74 -9.93 -23.52
N THR A 173 -7.20 -11.15 -23.25
CA THR A 173 -8.59 -11.58 -23.48
C THR A 173 -9.49 -11.36 -22.27
N LYS A 174 -8.93 -10.86 -21.17
CA LYS A 174 -9.58 -10.64 -19.88
C LYS A 174 -9.53 -9.17 -19.49
N SER A 175 -10.26 -8.82 -18.43
CA SER A 175 -10.26 -7.45 -17.90
C SER A 175 -8.84 -7.02 -17.54
N LEU A 176 -8.40 -5.87 -18.06
CA LEU A 176 -7.10 -5.30 -17.76
C LEU A 176 -7.09 -4.48 -16.45
N ALA A 177 -8.25 -4.31 -15.79
CA ALA A 177 -8.42 -3.35 -14.70
C ALA A 177 -7.45 -3.57 -13.51
N PHE A 178 -7.19 -4.83 -13.15
CA PHE A 178 -6.28 -5.19 -12.07
C PHE A 178 -5.02 -5.91 -12.53
N GLN A 179 -4.86 -6.13 -13.84
CA GLN A 179 -3.66 -6.75 -14.39
C GLN A 179 -2.44 -5.84 -14.18
N GLY A 180 -1.36 -6.41 -13.66
CA GLY A 180 -0.16 -5.66 -13.30
C GLY A 180 -0.25 -4.87 -11.99
N THR A 181 -1.34 -5.02 -11.23
CA THR A 181 -1.40 -4.51 -9.85
C THR A 181 -0.39 -5.27 -8.99
N PRO A 182 0.49 -4.59 -8.24
CA PRO A 182 1.41 -5.26 -7.32
C PRO A 182 0.68 -6.13 -6.30
N VAL A 183 1.26 -7.31 -6.06
CA VAL A 183 0.85 -8.23 -5.01
C VAL A 183 1.47 -7.78 -3.70
N LEU A 184 0.64 -7.45 -2.72
CA LEU A 184 1.06 -7.23 -1.34
C LEU A 184 0.90 -8.52 -0.55
N ASP A 185 1.98 -8.98 0.09
CA ASP A 185 1.95 -10.03 1.11
C ASP A 185 2.58 -9.49 2.39
N PHE A 186 1.81 -9.51 3.46
CA PHE A 186 2.20 -9.01 4.77
C PHE A 186 2.02 -10.10 5.82
N SER A 187 2.99 -10.21 6.70
CA SER A 187 2.91 -10.99 7.92
C SER A 187 3.60 -10.29 9.09
N ALA A 188 3.11 -10.55 10.29
CA ALA A 188 3.63 -9.98 11.52
C ALA A 188 3.52 -10.98 12.69
N SER A 189 4.26 -10.68 13.75
CA SER A 189 4.23 -11.44 15.01
C SER A 189 3.06 -11.08 15.92
N ALA A 190 2.38 -9.96 15.67
CA ALA A 190 1.21 -9.52 16.43
C ALA A 190 0.29 -8.63 15.57
N ASP A 191 -0.96 -8.54 15.98
CA ASP A 191 -1.99 -7.68 15.39
C ASP A 191 -1.84 -6.21 15.86
N GLY A 192 -2.50 -5.29 15.15
CA GLY A 192 -2.68 -3.90 15.55
C GLY A 192 -1.82 -2.89 14.80
N MET A 193 -0.84 -3.34 14.02
CA MET A 193 0.02 -2.47 13.21
C MET A 193 -0.81 -1.67 12.19
N SER A 194 -0.40 -0.43 11.90
CA SER A 194 -0.95 0.33 10.77
C SER A 194 0.10 0.53 9.67
N LEU A 195 -0.33 0.52 8.42
CA LEU A 195 0.48 0.61 7.21
C LEU A 195 -0.07 1.68 6.28
N TYR A 196 0.80 2.54 5.78
CA TYR A 196 0.54 3.43 4.64
C TYR A 196 1.61 3.20 3.57
N ILE A 197 1.19 3.00 2.33
CA ILE A 197 2.05 2.92 1.14
C ILE A 197 1.54 3.93 0.13
N GLU A 198 2.43 4.77 -0.39
CA GLU A 198 2.18 5.62 -1.55
C GLU A 198 3.30 5.38 -2.55
N ALA A 199 2.97 4.75 -3.67
CA ALA A 199 3.94 4.44 -4.70
C ALA A 199 3.54 5.11 -6.01
N ASN A 200 4.34 6.09 -6.45
CA ASN A 200 4.20 6.62 -7.79
C ASN A 200 4.69 5.58 -8.80
N GLY A 201 3.92 5.31 -9.85
CA GLY A 201 4.28 4.31 -10.85
C GLY A 201 5.67 4.51 -11.43
N ARG A 202 6.05 5.77 -11.72
CA ARG A 202 7.39 6.08 -12.22
C ARG A 202 8.49 5.77 -11.22
N ALA A 203 8.24 5.90 -9.91
CA ALA A 203 9.23 5.63 -8.88
C ALA A 203 9.50 4.12 -8.71
N ILE A 204 8.53 3.28 -9.06
CA ILE A 204 8.58 1.83 -8.85
C ILE A 204 8.49 1.01 -10.16
N ASN A 205 8.66 1.65 -11.32
CA ASN A 205 8.47 1.03 -12.63
C ASN A 205 7.10 0.35 -12.81
N SER A 206 6.05 0.92 -12.21
CA SER A 206 4.67 0.53 -12.41
C SER A 206 3.97 1.49 -13.38
N ARG A 207 2.94 0.98 -14.05
CA ARG A 207 2.17 1.77 -15.04
C ARG A 207 1.18 2.74 -14.40
N GLY A 208 0.83 2.54 -13.14
CA GLY A 208 -0.06 3.41 -12.40
C GLY A 208 0.44 3.69 -10.99
N GLU A 209 -0.30 4.54 -10.29
CA GLU A 209 0.01 4.99 -8.93
C GLU A 209 -0.88 4.25 -7.94
N ILE A 210 -0.34 3.97 -6.76
CA ILE A 210 -1.06 3.23 -5.72
C ILE A 210 -0.94 3.96 -4.40
N ILE A 211 -2.06 4.09 -3.70
CA ILE A 211 -2.12 4.42 -2.29
C ILE A 211 -2.82 3.29 -1.56
N LEU A 212 -2.20 2.81 -0.48
CA LEU A 212 -2.79 1.87 0.45
C LEU A 212 -2.66 2.43 1.86
N LEU A 213 -3.75 2.40 2.61
CA LEU A 213 -3.78 2.62 4.05
C LEU A 213 -4.47 1.41 4.67
N ALA A 214 -3.89 0.84 5.72
CA ALA A 214 -4.48 -0.22 6.51
C ALA A 214 -4.24 0.11 7.99
N GLU A 215 -5.31 0.24 8.77
CA GLU A 215 -5.25 0.47 10.22
C GLU A 215 -5.67 -0.80 10.95
N GLY A 216 -5.02 -1.11 12.07
CA GLY A 216 -5.38 -2.28 12.88
C GLY A 216 -5.26 -3.59 12.09
N MET A 217 -4.13 -3.80 11.43
CA MET A 217 -3.87 -4.99 10.63
C MET A 217 -3.78 -6.24 11.50
N THR A 218 -4.28 -7.35 10.99
CA THR A 218 -4.02 -8.68 11.56
C THR A 218 -2.61 -9.16 11.25
N ASP A 219 -2.16 -10.22 11.91
CA ASP A 219 -0.88 -10.91 11.74
C ASP A 219 -0.58 -11.36 10.30
N ARG A 220 -1.59 -11.39 9.42
CA ARG A 220 -1.44 -11.63 7.99
C ARG A 220 -2.40 -10.81 7.16
N MET A 221 -1.91 -10.26 6.04
CA MET A 221 -2.76 -9.59 5.05
C MET A 221 -2.19 -9.79 3.65
N VAL A 222 -3.05 -10.06 2.67
CA VAL A 222 -2.68 -10.26 1.27
C VAL A 222 -3.63 -9.45 0.40
N ILE A 223 -3.07 -8.65 -0.51
CA ILE A 223 -3.82 -8.03 -1.61
C ILE A 223 -3.20 -8.51 -2.91
N LYS A 224 -3.97 -9.20 -3.75
CA LYS A 224 -3.46 -9.73 -5.00
C LYS A 224 -4.54 -9.88 -6.07
N PRO A 225 -4.18 -9.85 -7.35
CA PRO A 225 -5.08 -10.28 -8.40
C PRO A 225 -5.53 -11.75 -8.22
N THR A 226 -6.75 -12.05 -8.65
CA THR A 226 -7.29 -13.42 -8.73
C THR A 226 -7.04 -14.02 -10.11
N GLU A 227 -7.21 -15.34 -10.26
CA GLU A 227 -7.03 -16.05 -11.55
C GLU A 227 -7.98 -15.56 -12.66
N ASP A 228 -9.10 -14.95 -12.27
CA ASP A 228 -10.07 -14.32 -13.16
C ASP A 228 -9.94 -12.78 -13.23
N TYR A 229 -8.79 -12.25 -12.80
CA TYR A 229 -8.39 -10.84 -12.90
C TYR A 229 -9.27 -9.86 -12.11
N GLY A 230 -9.88 -10.35 -11.02
CA GLY A 230 -10.37 -9.52 -9.91
C GLY A 230 -9.23 -9.15 -8.96
N LEU A 231 -9.52 -8.35 -7.94
CA LEU A 231 -8.60 -7.95 -6.86
C LEU A 231 -9.11 -8.52 -5.54
N ALA A 232 -8.37 -9.48 -5.00
CA ALA A 232 -8.66 -10.11 -3.71
C ALA A 232 -7.93 -9.38 -2.58
N ILE A 233 -8.69 -8.98 -1.57
CA ILE A 233 -8.20 -8.52 -0.26
C ILE A 233 -8.50 -9.64 0.72
N ARG A 234 -7.49 -10.13 1.44
CA ARG A 234 -7.62 -11.19 2.45
C ARG A 234 -6.81 -10.81 3.68
N SER A 235 -7.39 -10.93 4.86
CA SER A 235 -6.69 -10.76 6.13
C SER A 235 -6.98 -11.92 7.08
N GLY A 236 -6.11 -12.08 8.08
CA GLY A 236 -6.28 -13.06 9.15
C GLY A 236 -7.35 -12.65 10.17
N GLY A 237 -7.51 -13.48 11.20
CA GLY A 237 -8.27 -13.16 12.41
C GLY A 237 -9.66 -12.54 12.18
N ASP A 238 -9.93 -11.43 12.88
CA ASP A 238 -11.21 -10.72 12.84
C ASP A 238 -11.35 -9.73 11.68
N GLY A 239 -10.30 -9.57 10.86
CA GLY A 239 -10.28 -8.59 9.78
C GLY A 239 -9.38 -7.39 10.08
N VAL A 240 -9.07 -6.60 9.05
CA VAL A 240 -8.43 -5.29 9.21
C VAL A 240 -9.46 -4.25 9.64
N ASP A 241 -9.15 -3.44 10.65
CA ASP A 241 -10.09 -2.45 11.19
C ASP A 241 -10.53 -1.44 10.14
N ARG A 242 -9.57 -0.90 9.38
CA ARG A 242 -9.84 -0.04 8.21
C ARG A 242 -8.84 -0.29 7.11
N ILE A 243 -9.32 -0.31 5.88
CA ILE A 243 -8.48 -0.38 4.68
C ILE A 243 -8.95 0.64 3.67
N TYR A 244 -8.03 1.40 3.09
CA TYR A 244 -8.29 2.26 1.95
C TYR A 244 -7.26 1.95 0.86
N LEU A 245 -7.74 1.68 -0.34
CA LEU A 245 -6.93 1.44 -1.52
C LEU A 245 -7.33 2.43 -2.59
N ARG A 246 -6.36 3.04 -3.23
CA ARG A 246 -6.55 3.81 -4.46
C ARG A 246 -5.54 3.37 -5.51
N ALA A 247 -6.02 3.12 -6.71
CA ALA A 247 -5.19 2.93 -7.90
C ALA A 247 -5.58 4.00 -8.94
N SER A 248 -4.60 4.70 -9.50
CA SER A 248 -4.84 5.76 -10.49
C SER A 248 -3.90 5.66 -11.68
N ASN A 249 -4.29 6.28 -12.80
CA ASN A 249 -3.54 6.29 -14.05
C ASN A 249 -3.20 4.87 -14.58
N MET A 250 -4.11 3.92 -14.40
CA MET A 250 -3.90 2.54 -14.82
C MET A 250 -4.28 2.38 -16.31
N PRO A 251 -3.36 1.98 -17.19
CA PRO A 251 -3.69 1.76 -18.59
C PRO A 251 -4.57 0.53 -18.76
N THR A 252 -5.76 0.70 -19.32
CA THR A 252 -6.71 -0.37 -19.65
C THR A 252 -6.77 -0.62 -21.17
N THR A 253 -7.74 -1.39 -21.64
CA THR A 253 -7.89 -1.75 -23.05
C THR A 253 -8.33 -0.53 -23.86
N PRO A 254 -7.61 -0.10 -24.92
CA PRO A 254 -8.07 0.97 -25.79
C PRO A 254 -9.50 0.69 -26.30
N PRO A 255 -10.39 1.70 -26.36
CA PRO A 255 -10.15 3.13 -26.14
C PRO A 255 -10.23 3.62 -24.68
N VAL A 256 -10.33 2.72 -23.70
CA VAL A 256 -10.62 3.05 -22.30
C VAL A 256 -9.34 3.25 -21.50
N VAL A 257 -9.33 4.23 -20.59
CA VAL A 257 -8.31 4.45 -19.55
C VAL A 257 -9.00 4.46 -18.19
N LEU A 258 -8.51 3.68 -17.23
CA LEU A 258 -8.94 3.77 -15.83
C LEU A 258 -8.20 4.93 -15.18
N GLU A 259 -8.92 6.03 -14.96
CA GLU A 259 -8.36 7.22 -14.33
C GLU A 259 -8.09 6.95 -12.84
N GLU A 260 -9.06 6.34 -12.16
CA GLU A 260 -9.02 6.17 -10.72
C GLU A 260 -9.96 5.03 -10.27
N MET A 261 -9.52 4.25 -9.30
CA MET A 261 -10.32 3.28 -8.53
C MET A 261 -10.02 3.50 -7.06
N GLU A 262 -11.05 3.60 -6.23
CA GLU A 262 -10.95 3.73 -4.79
C GLU A 262 -11.80 2.66 -4.10
N ALA A 263 -11.26 2.03 -3.06
CA ALA A 263 -11.96 1.08 -2.20
C ALA A 263 -11.68 1.39 -0.73
N LEU A 264 -12.72 1.46 0.09
CA LEU A 264 -12.68 1.68 1.53
C LEU A 264 -13.40 0.51 2.24
N GLY A 265 -12.68 -0.26 3.04
CA GLY A 265 -13.22 -1.31 3.90
C GLY A 265 -13.11 -0.97 5.38
N GLU A 266 -14.03 -1.50 6.18
CA GLU A 266 -13.97 -1.44 7.65
C GLU A 266 -14.30 -2.81 8.25
N ASN A 267 -13.52 -3.27 9.22
CA ASN A 267 -13.58 -4.60 9.83
C ASN A 267 -13.62 -5.73 8.78
N LEU A 268 -12.78 -5.59 7.74
CA LEU A 268 -12.85 -6.41 6.53
C LEU A 268 -11.93 -7.62 6.66
N ARG A 269 -12.48 -8.84 6.61
CA ARG A 269 -11.70 -10.09 6.57
C ARG A 269 -11.38 -10.52 5.14
N SER A 270 -12.35 -10.38 4.25
CA SER A 270 -12.15 -10.63 2.82
C SER A 270 -13.08 -9.78 1.96
N ALA A 271 -12.62 -9.46 0.76
CA ALA A 271 -13.45 -9.04 -0.37
C ALA A 271 -12.73 -9.37 -1.67
N THR A 272 -13.47 -9.66 -2.73
CA THR A 272 -12.96 -9.70 -4.10
C THR A 272 -13.69 -8.66 -4.91
N ILE A 273 -12.94 -7.82 -5.63
CA ILE A 273 -13.49 -6.80 -6.52
C ILE A 273 -13.20 -7.24 -7.95
N HIS A 274 -14.21 -7.35 -8.80
CA HIS A 274 -14.07 -7.61 -10.22
C HIS A 274 -14.50 -6.40 -11.03
N VAL A 275 -13.88 -6.21 -12.19
CA VAL A 275 -14.33 -5.24 -13.19
C VAL A 275 -14.64 -6.00 -14.47
N ILE A 276 -15.93 -6.15 -14.78
CA ILE A 276 -16.43 -6.90 -15.93
C ILE A 276 -16.78 -5.93 -17.06
N GLU A 277 -16.19 -6.12 -18.24
CA GLU A 277 -16.58 -5.40 -19.46
C GLU A 277 -17.81 -6.07 -20.09
N ILE A 278 -18.91 -5.35 -20.29
CA ILE A 278 -20.17 -5.97 -20.77
C ILE A 278 -20.39 -5.74 -22.27
N VAL A 279 -20.27 -4.51 -22.79
CA VAL A 279 -20.30 -4.15 -24.23
C VAL A 279 -19.66 -2.77 -24.42
N GLY A 280 -18.85 -2.52 -25.46
CA GLY A 280 -18.32 -1.18 -25.75
C GLY A 280 -17.41 -0.65 -24.63
N PRO A 281 -17.38 0.66 -24.31
CA PRO A 281 -16.53 1.19 -23.23
C PRO A 281 -17.15 0.99 -21.83
N TYR A 282 -18.19 0.15 -21.67
CA TYR A 282 -18.94 0.01 -20.42
C TYR A 282 -18.44 -1.16 -19.57
N SER A 283 -18.06 -0.88 -18.32
CA SER A 283 -17.65 -1.86 -17.32
C SER A 283 -18.67 -1.98 -16.17
N VAL A 284 -18.67 -3.07 -15.43
CA VAL A 284 -19.47 -3.31 -14.22
C VAL A 284 -18.50 -3.71 -13.12
N ILE A 285 -18.63 -3.13 -11.93
CA ILE A 285 -17.81 -3.54 -10.80
C ILE A 285 -18.61 -4.53 -9.97
N GLU A 286 -18.09 -5.72 -9.74
CA GLU A 286 -18.72 -6.73 -8.91
C GLU A 286 -17.90 -6.87 -7.63
N ILE A 287 -18.56 -6.92 -6.48
CA ILE A 287 -17.88 -7.13 -5.19
C ILE A 287 -18.47 -8.40 -4.58
N GLU A 288 -17.63 -9.40 -4.41
CA GLU A 288 -18.00 -10.71 -3.88
C GLU A 288 -17.12 -11.12 -2.71
N ASP A 289 -17.48 -12.23 -2.07
CA ASP A 289 -16.76 -12.80 -0.92
C ASP A 289 -16.48 -11.77 0.18
N VAL A 290 -17.39 -10.80 0.36
CA VAL A 290 -17.29 -9.83 1.44
C VAL A 290 -17.59 -10.54 2.75
N GLN A 291 -16.57 -10.69 3.58
CA GLN A 291 -16.66 -11.25 4.92
C GLN A 291 -16.10 -10.27 5.93
N GLY A 292 -16.82 -10.07 7.02
CA GLY A 292 -16.50 -9.04 8.00
C GLY A 292 -16.90 -7.65 7.51
N GLY A 293 -17.58 -6.90 8.39
CA GLY A 293 -17.81 -5.47 8.23
C GLY A 293 -18.43 -5.02 6.91
N ARG A 294 -17.84 -3.97 6.32
CA ARG A 294 -18.33 -3.30 5.11
C ARG A 294 -17.21 -2.94 4.15
N ILE A 295 -17.53 -2.85 2.86
CA ILE A 295 -16.65 -2.30 1.82
C ILE A 295 -17.43 -1.38 0.87
N VAL A 296 -16.78 -0.27 0.51
CA VAL A 296 -17.27 0.70 -0.46
C VAL A 296 -16.24 0.85 -1.56
N ALA A 297 -16.66 0.72 -2.82
CA ALA A 297 -15.77 0.94 -3.96
C ALA A 297 -16.37 1.91 -4.96
N SER A 298 -15.49 2.63 -5.66
CA SER A 298 -15.82 3.51 -6.77
C SER A 298 -14.73 3.45 -7.83
N ALA A 299 -15.08 3.75 -9.08
CA ALA A 299 -14.10 3.87 -10.14
C ALA A 299 -14.53 4.91 -11.16
N ARG A 300 -13.54 5.53 -11.81
CA ARG A 300 -13.70 6.49 -12.88
C ARG A 300 -12.81 6.08 -14.04
N ALA A 301 -13.39 6.06 -15.23
CA ALA A 301 -12.70 5.76 -16.47
C ALA A 301 -13.02 6.81 -17.54
N THR A 302 -12.16 6.96 -18.53
CA THR A 302 -12.42 7.76 -19.72
C THR A 302 -12.31 6.88 -20.96
N ALA A 303 -13.04 7.20 -22.02
CA ALA A 303 -12.95 6.47 -23.29
C ALA A 303 -12.83 7.44 -24.46
N GLU A 304 -11.81 7.28 -25.29
CA GLU A 304 -11.58 8.11 -26.48
C GLU A 304 -11.94 7.37 -27.77
N VAL A 305 -13.07 7.72 -28.38
CA VAL A 305 -13.54 7.04 -29.59
C VAL A 305 -13.10 7.82 -30.82
N GLU A 306 -11.93 7.45 -31.36
CA GLU A 306 -11.33 8.09 -32.55
C GLU A 306 -12.30 8.14 -33.75
N ALA A 307 -13.14 7.12 -33.93
CA ALA A 307 -14.08 7.03 -35.04
C ALA A 307 -15.13 8.17 -35.07
N ILE A 308 -15.38 8.82 -33.93
CA ILE A 308 -16.34 9.94 -33.81
C ILE A 308 -15.71 11.20 -33.22
N GLY A 309 -14.41 11.20 -32.91
CA GLY A 309 -13.69 12.36 -32.35
C GLY A 309 -14.25 12.84 -31.02
N MET A 310 -14.79 11.94 -30.19
CA MET A 310 -15.42 12.26 -28.91
C MET A 310 -14.75 11.52 -27.75
N THR A 311 -14.56 12.22 -26.64
CA THR A 311 -14.12 11.66 -25.35
C THR A 311 -15.33 11.53 -24.42
N PHE A 312 -15.51 10.35 -23.84
CA PHE A 312 -16.56 10.07 -22.85
C PHE A 312 -15.93 9.97 -21.46
N ASP A 313 -16.45 10.72 -20.48
CA ASP A 313 -16.13 10.57 -19.05
C ASP A 313 -17.12 9.56 -18.45
N LEU A 314 -16.61 8.40 -18.04
CA LEU A 314 -17.39 7.29 -17.49
C LEU A 314 -17.16 7.25 -15.97
N ARG A 315 -18.21 7.50 -15.20
CA ARG A 315 -18.14 7.49 -13.73
C ARG A 315 -18.94 6.31 -13.20
N GLY A 316 -18.27 5.38 -12.52
CA GLY A 316 -18.87 4.33 -11.72
C GLY A 316 -19.23 4.85 -10.33
N VAL A 317 -20.36 4.43 -9.78
CA VAL A 317 -20.91 4.98 -8.53
C VAL A 317 -20.79 4.00 -7.36
N LEU A 318 -20.47 4.58 -6.19
CA LEU A 318 -20.44 4.03 -4.84
C LEU A 318 -21.42 2.88 -4.59
N LEU A 319 -20.89 1.73 -4.17
CA LEU A 319 -21.65 0.69 -3.46
C LEU A 319 -21.31 0.67 -1.99
N ASP A 320 -22.28 0.36 -1.16
CA ASP A 320 -22.07 -0.07 0.22
C ASP A 320 -22.43 -1.56 0.31
N ALA A 321 -21.42 -2.41 0.44
CA ALA A 321 -21.57 -3.84 0.64
C ALA A 321 -21.40 -4.15 2.13
N GLN A 322 -22.49 -4.57 2.79
CA GLN A 322 -22.49 -4.88 4.22
C GLN A 322 -22.94 -6.32 4.50
N THR A 323 -22.30 -6.95 5.49
CA THR A 323 -22.72 -8.27 5.99
C THR A 323 -23.60 -8.11 7.23
N THR A 324 -24.88 -8.55 7.15
CA THR A 324 -25.74 -8.68 8.34
C THR A 324 -26.43 -10.04 8.33
N GLY A 325 -25.98 -10.96 9.18
CA GLY A 325 -26.68 -12.23 9.44
C GLY A 325 -26.79 -13.20 8.26
N GLY A 326 -25.85 -13.17 7.30
CA GLY A 326 -25.84 -14.09 6.15
C GLY A 326 -26.92 -13.83 5.09
N VAL A 327 -27.64 -12.70 5.17
CA VAL A 327 -28.57 -12.23 4.14
C VAL A 327 -27.98 -10.94 3.53
N PRO A 328 -27.86 -10.83 2.19
CA PRO A 328 -27.54 -9.56 1.55
C PRO A 328 -28.61 -8.54 1.95
N THR A 329 -28.25 -7.57 2.81
CA THR A 329 -29.24 -6.69 3.47
C THR A 329 -29.31 -5.29 2.86
N GLY A 330 -28.49 -5.00 1.86
CA GLY A 330 -28.64 -3.79 1.05
C GLY A 330 -27.70 -3.79 -0.14
N THR A 331 -28.24 -3.45 -1.32
CA THR A 331 -27.48 -2.94 -2.46
C THR A 331 -27.97 -1.52 -2.66
N SER A 332 -27.14 -0.51 -2.38
CA SER A 332 -27.50 0.89 -2.60
C SER A 332 -27.00 1.37 -3.95
N LEU A 333 -27.90 1.90 -4.77
CA LEU A 333 -27.54 2.58 -6.03
C LEU A 333 -27.41 4.08 -5.75
N GLY A 334 -26.18 4.60 -5.72
CA GLY A 334 -25.93 6.04 -5.72
C GLY A 334 -25.90 6.57 -7.16
N VAL A 335 -26.29 7.83 -7.36
CA VAL A 335 -26.01 8.58 -8.59
C VAL A 335 -25.42 9.93 -8.16
N ASN A 336 -24.28 10.33 -8.74
CA ASN A 336 -23.59 11.59 -8.42
C ASN A 336 -23.16 11.76 -6.95
N GLY A 337 -22.61 10.73 -6.30
CA GLY A 337 -22.04 10.86 -4.95
C GLY A 337 -23.05 11.02 -3.82
N LEU A 338 -24.36 10.87 -4.10
CA LEU A 338 -25.40 10.75 -3.08
C LEU A 338 -25.70 9.27 -2.84
N ALA A 339 -25.05 8.68 -1.84
CA ALA A 339 -25.49 7.42 -1.25
C ALA A 339 -26.60 7.71 -0.24
N SER A 340 -27.73 7.01 -0.36
CA SER A 340 -28.79 7.06 0.64
C SER A 340 -28.32 6.33 1.89
N ASP A 341 -28.06 7.08 2.96
CA ASP A 341 -27.87 6.55 4.31
C ASP A 341 -29.07 5.67 4.69
N LEU A 342 -28.83 4.38 4.92
CA LEU A 342 -29.81 3.45 5.45
C LEU A 342 -29.15 2.58 6.53
N SER A 343 -28.82 3.25 7.63
CA SER A 343 -28.63 2.67 8.96
C SER A 343 -29.92 2.04 9.50
N LEU A 344 -30.41 0.96 8.90
CA LEU A 344 -31.50 0.17 9.46
C LEU A 344 -31.20 -1.32 9.23
N LEU A 345 -30.55 -1.96 10.20
CA LEU A 345 -30.94 -3.26 10.80
C LEU A 345 -29.77 -3.90 11.54
N ASN A 346 -29.48 -3.42 12.75
CA ASN A 346 -28.69 -4.17 13.73
C ASN A 346 -29.62 -5.06 14.56
N LEU A 347 -29.42 -6.38 14.56
CA LEU A 347 -29.63 -7.32 15.68
C LEU A 347 -29.73 -8.76 15.15
N ILE A 348 -28.69 -9.58 15.35
CA ILE A 348 -28.74 -10.99 15.82
C ILE A 348 -27.27 -11.51 15.92
N PRO A 349 -26.77 -11.90 17.11
CA PRO A 349 -25.43 -12.47 17.26
C PRO A 349 -25.34 -13.96 16.87
N GLY A 350 -24.25 -14.38 16.22
CA GLY A 350 -23.80 -15.79 16.17
C GLY A 350 -23.78 -16.53 14.82
N PHE A 351 -23.58 -15.86 13.68
CA PHE A 351 -23.59 -16.51 12.34
C PHE A 351 -22.53 -15.91 11.38
N GLU A 352 -21.87 -16.76 10.57
CA GLU A 352 -20.90 -16.41 9.51
C GLU A 352 -21.50 -16.64 8.10
N GLY A 353 -21.27 -15.73 7.14
CA GLY A 353 -21.68 -15.87 5.72
C GLY A 353 -21.19 -14.72 4.82
N SER A 354 -20.97 -14.98 3.53
CA SER A 354 -20.47 -14.01 2.54
C SER A 354 -21.59 -13.28 1.77
N THR A 355 -21.29 -12.11 1.18
CA THR A 355 -22.24 -11.32 0.35
C THR A 355 -21.68 -11.00 -1.04
N HIS A 356 -22.59 -10.66 -1.97
CA HIS A 356 -22.34 -10.43 -3.40
C HIS A 356 -23.11 -9.19 -3.90
N HIS A 357 -22.44 -8.31 -4.67
CA HIS A 357 -22.97 -7.00 -5.07
C HIS A 357 -22.50 -6.59 -6.49
N ILE A 358 -23.29 -5.81 -7.23
CA ILE A 358 -23.05 -5.41 -8.64
C ILE A 358 -23.20 -3.89 -8.85
N ILE A 359 -22.26 -3.25 -9.56
CA ILE A 359 -22.22 -1.82 -9.96
C ILE A 359 -22.41 -1.67 -11.45
N VAL A 360 -23.38 -0.88 -11.87
CA VAL A 360 -23.51 -0.47 -13.27
C VAL A 360 -23.23 1.04 -13.40
N PRO A 361 -22.21 1.48 -14.13
CA PRO A 361 -21.94 2.89 -14.37
C PRO A 361 -23.02 3.51 -15.27
N GLU A 362 -23.34 4.77 -14.99
CA GLU A 362 -24.22 5.58 -15.84
C GLU A 362 -23.56 5.83 -17.22
N PRO A 363 -24.33 5.91 -18.32
CA PRO A 363 -25.77 6.15 -18.37
C PRO A 363 -26.64 4.89 -18.57
N LEU A 364 -26.17 3.67 -18.29
CA LEU A 364 -26.95 2.46 -18.59
C LEU A 364 -28.25 2.37 -17.80
N SER A 365 -28.24 2.70 -16.50
CA SER A 365 -29.46 2.76 -15.68
C SER A 365 -30.40 3.84 -16.18
N SER A 366 -29.92 5.03 -16.52
CA SER A 366 -30.75 6.06 -17.13
C SER A 366 -31.25 5.70 -18.54
N GLY A 367 -30.49 4.93 -19.33
CA GLY A 367 -30.88 4.39 -20.63
C GLY A 367 -31.95 3.29 -20.53
N VAL A 368 -31.80 2.34 -19.60
CA VAL A 368 -32.80 1.31 -19.29
C VAL A 368 -34.05 1.93 -18.69
N LEU A 369 -33.93 2.88 -17.76
CA LEU A 369 -35.07 3.63 -17.22
C LEU A 369 -35.77 4.45 -18.29
N THR A 370 -35.02 5.08 -19.21
CA THR A 370 -35.60 5.78 -20.36
C THR A 370 -36.30 4.80 -21.30
N PHE A 371 -35.70 3.64 -21.56
CA PHE A 371 -36.30 2.60 -22.40
C PHE A 371 -37.57 2.03 -21.75
N CYS A 372 -37.54 1.69 -20.47
CA CYS A 372 -38.70 1.25 -19.70
C CYS A 372 -39.77 2.34 -19.59
N ALA A 373 -39.42 3.60 -19.35
CA ALA A 373 -40.37 4.71 -19.35
C ALA A 373 -40.99 4.94 -20.73
N THR A 374 -40.22 4.76 -21.80
CA THR A 374 -40.67 4.96 -23.18
C THR A 374 -41.53 3.79 -23.71
N PHE A 375 -41.23 2.55 -23.32
CA PHE A 375 -41.88 1.34 -23.85
C PHE A 375 -42.84 0.65 -22.87
N LEU A 376 -42.73 0.90 -21.56
CA LEU A 376 -43.59 0.31 -20.51
C LEU A 376 -44.38 1.37 -19.71
N GLY A 377 -44.02 2.65 -19.81
CA GLY A 377 -44.66 3.76 -19.10
C GLY A 377 -45.40 4.78 -19.97
N GLY A 378 -45.46 4.57 -21.29
CA GLY A 378 -46.24 5.39 -22.21
C GLY A 378 -47.62 4.77 -22.46
N ASP A 379 -48.68 5.51 -22.14
CA ASP A 379 -50.05 5.27 -22.62
C ASP A 379 -50.13 5.24 -24.16
#